data_AF-A0A3B4VJP0-F1
#
_entry.id   AF-A0A3B4VJP0-F1
#
_cell.length_a   1.000
_cell.length_b   1.000
_cell.length_c   1.000
_cell.angle_alpha   90.00
_cell.angle_beta   90.00
_cell.angle_gamma   90.00
#
_symmetry.space_group_name_H-M   'P 1'
#
loop_
_entity.id
_entity.type
_entity.pdbx_description
1 polymer ?
#
loop_
_entity_poly.entity_id
_entity_poly.type
_entity_poly.pdbx_seq_one_letter_code
_entity_poly.pdbx_strand_id
1 'polypeptide(L)'
;MTAGAVSAPLIIPIIHLQAHRAKNHIDTNTPVSIQSDSPGVLIFYTVDGSRPAAVQRGSAGTSRKYSEPILLPAGRVCVRAVAVCSDGRQSSTVTKVFSVDLVDSNNRKENQENHQVVKRSLCQNRTAPPAR
;
A
#
# COMPACT_ATOMS: atom_id res chain seq x y z
N MET A 1 14.04 -28.38 -17.50
CA MET A 1 13.12 -27.77 -16.50
C MET A 1 13.59 -28.23 -15.13
N THR A 2 13.84 -27.33 -14.18
CA THR A 2 14.25 -27.76 -12.83
C THR A 2 13.02 -28.10 -12.01
N ALA A 3 12.72 -29.39 -11.85
CA ALA A 3 11.68 -29.86 -10.95
C ALA A 3 12.23 -29.72 -9.52
N GLY A 4 11.66 -28.80 -8.73
CA GLY A 4 12.05 -28.60 -7.32
C GLY A 4 12.61 -27.23 -6.95
N ALA A 5 12.47 -26.19 -7.79
CA ALA A 5 12.74 -24.83 -7.33
C ALA A 5 11.52 -24.27 -6.56
N VAL A 6 11.77 -23.61 -5.42
CA VAL A 6 10.75 -22.85 -4.69
C VAL A 6 10.52 -21.52 -5.43
N SER A 7 9.28 -21.25 -5.81
CA SER A 7 8.89 -20.04 -6.53
C SER A 7 9.08 -18.81 -5.65
N ALA A 8 9.69 -17.77 -6.23
CA ALA A 8 9.91 -16.51 -5.54
C ALA A 8 8.57 -15.82 -5.24
N PRO A 9 8.42 -15.18 -4.06
CA PRO A 9 7.16 -14.55 -3.71
C PRO A 9 6.86 -13.32 -4.58
N LEU A 10 5.58 -12.96 -4.66
CA LEU A 10 5.07 -11.78 -5.34
C LEU A 10 4.54 -10.79 -4.31
N ILE A 11 4.94 -9.53 -4.40
CA ILE A 11 4.49 -8.45 -3.50
C ILE A 11 3.50 -7.57 -4.26
N ILE A 12 2.20 -7.68 -3.92
CA ILE A 12 1.09 -7.16 -4.72
C ILE A 12 0.23 -6.24 -3.85
N PRO A 13 0.06 -4.95 -4.20
CA PRO A 13 -0.91 -4.10 -3.51
C PRO A 13 -2.33 -4.48 -3.93
N ILE A 14 -3.24 -4.53 -2.97
CA ILE A 14 -4.66 -4.82 -3.18
C ILE A 14 -5.35 -3.49 -3.52
N ILE A 15 -5.23 -3.09 -4.78
CA ILE A 15 -5.79 -1.84 -5.30
C ILE A 15 -7.17 -2.14 -5.89
N HIS A 16 -8.18 -1.39 -5.47
CA HIS A 16 -9.46 -1.40 -6.18
C HIS A 16 -9.24 -0.74 -7.54
N LEU A 17 -9.64 -1.42 -8.62
CA LEU A 17 -9.34 -1.12 -10.04
C LEU A 17 -9.61 0.34 -10.50
N GLN A 18 -10.27 1.14 -9.67
CA GLN A 18 -10.57 2.55 -9.90
C GLN A 18 -9.36 3.48 -9.67
N ALA A 19 -8.30 3.06 -8.97
CA ALA A 19 -7.12 3.90 -8.77
C ALA A 19 -6.13 3.73 -9.94
N HIS A 20 -6.16 4.66 -10.90
CA HIS A 20 -5.16 4.80 -11.96
C HIS A 20 -3.84 5.36 -11.41
N ARG A 21 -3.24 4.64 -10.46
CA ARG A 21 -1.96 5.00 -9.86
C ARG A 21 -0.84 4.16 -10.45
N ALA A 22 0.39 4.68 -10.42
CA ALA A 22 1.56 3.86 -10.73
C ALA A 22 1.54 2.60 -9.84
N LYS A 23 1.92 1.42 -10.38
CA LYS A 23 1.79 0.11 -9.72
C LYS A 23 2.56 -0.04 -8.39
N ASN A 24 3.38 0.95 -8.04
CA ASN A 24 4.22 1.03 -6.85
C ASN A 24 3.88 2.22 -5.94
N HIS A 25 2.86 3.02 -6.28
CA HIS A 25 2.40 4.12 -5.46
C HIS A 25 1.09 3.69 -4.81
N ILE A 26 1.00 3.77 -3.50
CA ILE A 26 -0.14 3.34 -2.69
C ILE A 26 -0.37 4.33 -1.54
N ASP A 27 -1.47 4.21 -0.82
CA ASP A 27 -1.69 4.96 0.41
C ASP A 27 -1.55 4.07 1.65
N THR A 28 -1.50 4.68 2.83
CA THR A 28 -1.40 3.99 4.12
C THR A 28 -2.57 3.04 4.43
N ASN A 29 -3.68 3.11 3.70
CA ASN A 29 -4.83 2.22 3.83
C ASN A 29 -4.86 1.10 2.79
N THR A 30 -3.94 1.11 1.82
CA THR A 30 -3.85 0.08 0.79
C THR A 30 -3.13 -1.16 1.35
N PRO A 31 -3.80 -2.31 1.47
CA PRO A 31 -3.16 -3.51 1.96
C PRO A 31 -2.25 -4.14 0.91
N VAL A 32 -1.12 -4.69 1.33
CA VAL A 32 -0.14 -5.37 0.50
C VAL A 32 -0.17 -6.87 0.78
N SER A 33 -0.49 -7.65 -0.25
CA SER A 33 -0.42 -9.11 -0.21
C SER A 33 0.96 -9.61 -0.62
N ILE A 34 1.43 -10.67 0.03
CA ILE A 34 2.61 -11.41 -0.38
C ILE A 34 2.20 -12.86 -0.67
N GLN A 35 2.45 -13.33 -1.89
CA GLN A 35 1.98 -14.65 -2.36
C GLN A 35 3.12 -15.46 -2.96
N SER A 36 3.00 -16.78 -3.04
CA SER A 36 3.94 -17.64 -3.76
C SER A 36 3.16 -18.76 -4.44
N ASP A 37 3.55 -19.13 -5.65
CA ASP A 37 2.96 -20.25 -6.39
C ASP A 37 3.41 -21.62 -5.84
N SER A 38 4.38 -21.65 -4.93
CA SER A 38 4.80 -22.88 -4.27
C SER A 38 3.87 -23.23 -3.12
N PRO A 39 3.22 -24.41 -3.14
CA PRO A 39 2.30 -24.81 -2.08
C PRO A 39 3.04 -25.08 -0.77
N GLY A 40 2.40 -24.78 0.36
CA GLY A 40 2.89 -25.14 1.70
C GLY A 40 4.14 -24.40 2.17
N VAL A 41 4.56 -23.34 1.46
CA VAL A 41 5.71 -22.52 1.86
C VAL A 41 5.35 -21.51 2.94
N LEU A 42 6.33 -21.19 3.78
CA LEU A 42 6.28 -20.06 4.69
C LEU A 42 6.97 -18.86 4.04
N ILE A 43 6.32 -17.70 4.09
CA ILE A 43 6.89 -16.46 3.56
C ILE A 43 7.41 -15.61 4.71
N PHE A 44 8.64 -15.13 4.58
CA PHE A 44 9.25 -14.18 5.51
C PHE A 44 9.56 -12.88 4.79
N TYR A 45 9.33 -11.75 5.45
CA TYR A 45 9.48 -10.43 4.84
C TYR A 45 10.04 -9.36 5.78
N THR A 46 10.57 -8.30 5.18
CA THR A 46 11.04 -7.08 5.86
C THR A 46 10.45 -5.87 5.14
N VAL A 47 10.35 -4.73 5.82
CA VAL A 47 9.81 -3.46 5.25
C VAL A 47 10.85 -2.32 5.21
N ASP A 48 11.99 -2.54 5.86
CA ASP A 48 13.15 -1.66 5.95
C ASP A 48 14.21 -1.94 4.86
N GLY A 49 14.01 -2.97 4.03
CA GLY A 49 14.93 -3.34 2.96
C GLY A 49 16.10 -4.25 3.38
N SER A 50 16.19 -4.66 4.65
CA SER A 50 17.14 -5.69 5.09
C SER A 50 16.77 -7.09 4.55
N ARG A 51 17.70 -8.04 4.60
CA ARG A 51 17.48 -9.38 4.06
C ARG A 51 16.51 -10.16 4.96
N PRO A 52 15.38 -10.68 4.42
CA PRO A 52 14.50 -11.53 5.21
C PRO A 52 15.21 -12.85 5.53
N ALA A 53 15.14 -13.27 6.78
CA ALA A 53 15.74 -14.51 7.26
C ALA A 53 14.65 -15.42 7.85
N ALA A 54 14.69 -16.69 7.48
CA ALA A 54 13.80 -17.74 8.00
C ALA A 54 14.16 -18.17 9.44
N VAL A 55 15.43 -17.98 9.82
CA VAL A 55 16.00 -18.50 11.06
C VAL A 55 16.28 -17.34 12.01
N GLN A 56 15.48 -17.22 13.06
CA GLN A 56 15.79 -16.35 14.20
C GLN A 56 16.86 -17.02 15.08
N ARG A 57 18.09 -17.13 14.59
CA ARG A 57 19.24 -17.43 15.45
C ARG A 57 19.69 -16.13 16.09
N GLY A 58 19.06 -15.79 17.22
CA GLY A 58 19.59 -14.83 18.21
C GLY A 58 19.76 -13.38 17.78
N SER A 59 19.30 -12.98 16.60
CA SER A 59 19.35 -11.59 16.15
C SER A 59 17.95 -11.03 16.09
N ALA A 60 17.75 -9.86 16.67
CA ALA A 60 16.55 -9.03 16.59
C ALA A 60 16.33 -8.54 15.15
N GLY A 61 16.18 -9.47 14.21
CA GLY A 61 15.99 -9.19 12.80
C GLY A 61 14.60 -8.58 12.59
N THR A 62 14.50 -7.65 11.65
CA THR A 62 13.23 -7.05 11.24
C THR A 62 12.35 -8.01 10.42
N SER A 63 12.81 -9.25 10.22
CA SER A 63 12.12 -10.32 9.47
C SER A 63 10.88 -10.80 10.21
N ARG A 64 9.74 -10.77 9.51
CA ARG A 64 8.42 -11.17 10.01
C ARG A 64 7.87 -12.30 9.15
N LYS A 65 7.15 -13.23 9.77
CA LYS A 65 6.38 -14.25 9.05
C LYS A 65 5.13 -13.60 8.46
N TYR A 66 4.87 -13.81 7.18
CA TYR A 66 3.65 -13.35 6.53
C TYR A 66 2.49 -14.30 6.82
N SER A 67 1.37 -13.74 7.25
CA SER A 67 0.11 -14.46 7.51
C SER A 67 -1.10 -13.76 6.87
N GLU A 68 -1.07 -12.43 6.78
CA GLU A 68 -2.19 -11.61 6.33
C GLU A 68 -1.67 -10.40 5.55
N PRO A 69 -2.49 -9.76 4.69
CA PRO A 69 -2.12 -8.52 4.03
C PRO A 69 -1.67 -7.44 5.03
N ILE A 70 -0.63 -6.69 4.67
CA ILE A 70 0.01 -5.72 5.57
C ILE A 70 -0.22 -4.28 5.11
N LEU A 71 -0.36 -3.36 6.05
CA LEU A 71 -0.30 -1.92 5.79
C LEU A 71 1.15 -1.44 5.91
N LEU A 72 1.52 -0.49 5.06
CA LEU A 72 2.86 0.10 5.05
C LEU A 72 2.83 1.52 5.65
N PRO A 73 3.88 1.93 6.36
CA PRO A 73 3.99 3.31 6.84
C PRO A 73 4.13 4.29 5.67
N ALA A 74 3.75 5.54 5.88
CA ALA A 74 3.94 6.59 4.89
C ALA A 74 5.43 6.79 4.54
N GLY A 75 5.69 7.24 3.30
CA GLY A 75 7.02 7.45 2.77
C GLY A 75 7.49 6.35 1.84
N ARG A 76 8.81 6.22 1.68
CA ARG A 76 9.43 5.25 0.77
C ARG A 76 9.73 3.95 1.52
N VAL A 77 8.96 2.91 1.26
CA VAL A 77 9.05 1.63 1.97
C VAL A 77 9.65 0.55 1.06
N CYS A 78 10.62 -0.21 1.58
CA CYS A 78 11.33 -1.24 0.83
C CYS A 78 10.94 -2.62 1.35
N VAL A 79 9.97 -3.26 0.69
CA VAL A 79 9.51 -4.60 1.08
C VAL A 79 10.38 -5.65 0.41
N ARG A 80 10.92 -6.58 1.21
CA ARG A 80 11.65 -7.75 0.69
C ARG A 80 11.04 -9.02 1.23
N ALA A 81 10.99 -10.07 0.43
CA ALA A 81 10.36 -11.33 0.83
C ALA A 81 11.09 -12.56 0.28
N VAL A 82 11.03 -13.66 1.02
CA VAL A 82 11.54 -14.98 0.64
C VAL A 82 10.53 -16.05 1.02
N ALA A 83 10.34 -17.05 0.16
CA ALA A 83 9.53 -18.23 0.43
C ALA A 83 10.44 -19.38 0.89
N VAL A 84 10.00 -20.11 1.90
CA VAL A 84 10.75 -21.19 2.56
C VAL A 84 9.88 -22.42 2.62
N CYS A 85 10.30 -23.50 1.99
CA CYS A 85 9.60 -24.77 2.02
C CYS A 85 9.89 -25.52 3.34
N SER A 86 9.05 -26.49 3.70
CA SER A 86 9.21 -27.31 4.92
C SER A 86 10.52 -28.10 4.96
N ASP A 87 11.10 -28.39 3.80
CA ASP A 87 12.41 -29.04 3.65
C ASP A 87 13.61 -28.09 3.84
N GLY A 88 13.35 -26.82 4.14
CA GLY A 88 14.39 -25.80 4.37
C GLY A 88 14.90 -25.12 3.10
N ARG A 89 14.45 -25.53 1.90
CA ARG A 89 14.79 -24.83 0.65
C ARG A 89 14.16 -23.44 0.63
N GLN A 90 14.89 -22.50 0.05
CA GLN A 90 14.48 -21.11 -0.06
C GLN A 90 14.36 -20.68 -1.52
N SER A 91 13.42 -19.80 -1.81
CA SER A 91 13.36 -19.09 -3.08
C SER A 91 14.45 -18.00 -3.14
N SER A 92 14.60 -17.38 -4.31
CA SER A 92 15.24 -16.07 -4.40
C SER A 92 14.49 -15.04 -3.55
N THR A 93 15.22 -14.08 -2.98
CA THR A 93 14.62 -12.91 -2.33
C THR A 93 14.13 -11.92 -3.37
N VAL A 94 12.87 -11.50 -3.28
CA VAL A 94 12.31 -10.42 -4.09
C VAL A 94 12.37 -9.09 -3.34
N THR A 95 12.41 -8.00 -4.10
CA THR A 95 12.41 -6.63 -3.55
C THR A 95 11.38 -5.81 -4.30
N LYS A 96 10.52 -5.11 -3.57
CA LYS A 96 9.59 -4.13 -4.13
C LYS A 96 9.59 -2.85 -3.29
N VAL A 97 9.75 -1.72 -3.96
CA VAL A 97 9.72 -0.41 -3.31
C VAL A 97 8.36 0.23 -3.55
N PHE A 98 7.75 0.72 -2.49
CA PHE A 98 6.50 1.47 -2.53
C PHE A 98 6.75 2.93 -2.15
N SER A 99 6.13 3.84 -2.90
CA SER A 99 5.84 5.19 -2.40
C SER A 99 4.49 5.11 -1.71
N VAL A 100 4.42 5.50 -0.43
CA VAL A 100 3.22 5.39 0.39
C VAL A 100 2.78 6.79 0.82
N ASP A 101 1.62 7.21 0.36
CA ASP A 101 1.06 8.50 0.77
C ASP A 101 0.29 8.34 2.07
N LEU A 102 0.48 9.30 2.96
CA LEU A 102 -0.30 9.38 4.19
C LEU A 102 -1.72 9.82 3.85
N VAL A 103 -2.71 9.02 4.24
CA VAL A 103 -4.12 9.40 4.16
C VAL A 103 -4.65 9.52 5.57
N ASP A 104 -4.93 10.75 5.98
CA ASP A 104 -5.62 11.02 7.23
C ASP A 104 -7.06 10.50 7.14
N SER A 105 -7.44 9.62 8.07
CA SER A 105 -8.80 9.10 8.19
C SER A 105 -9.89 10.17 8.39
N ASN A 106 -9.50 11.44 8.56
CA ASN A 106 -10.40 12.58 8.74
C ASN A 106 -10.98 13.16 7.44
N ASN A 107 -10.50 12.78 6.25
CA ASN A 107 -10.97 13.34 4.97
C ASN A 107 -11.91 12.39 4.18
N ARG A 108 -12.84 11.71 4.86
CA ARG A 108 -13.87 10.87 4.20
C ARG A 108 -15.23 11.56 4.04
N LYS A 109 -15.33 12.86 4.35
CA LYS A 109 -16.57 13.67 4.21
C LYS A 109 -16.28 15.12 3.77
N GLU A 110 -15.69 15.37 2.61
CA GLU A 110 -15.88 16.66 1.92
C GLU A 110 -15.54 16.57 0.43
N ASN A 111 -16.29 15.79 -0.35
CA ASN A 111 -16.29 15.99 -1.80
C ASN A 111 -17.58 15.46 -2.46
N GLN A 112 -18.70 16.12 -2.17
CA GLN A 112 -19.84 16.10 -3.07
C GLN A 112 -20.47 17.50 -3.04
N GLU A 113 -20.59 18.11 -4.23
CA GLU A 113 -21.17 19.42 -4.52
C GLU A 113 -20.23 20.65 -4.51
N ASN A 114 -19.31 20.67 -5.48
CA ASN A 114 -19.10 21.90 -6.25
C ASN A 114 -19.79 21.65 -7.59
N HIS A 115 -20.80 22.44 -7.98
CA HIS A 115 -21.19 22.84 -9.36
C HIS A 115 -22.60 23.50 -9.38
N GLN A 116 -22.70 24.76 -8.94
CA GLN A 116 -23.63 25.73 -9.56
C GLN A 116 -23.01 27.13 -9.53
N VAL A 117 -22.26 27.47 -10.59
CA VAL A 117 -22.65 28.48 -11.59
C VAL A 117 -22.67 29.92 -11.05
N VAL A 118 -21.53 30.60 -11.28
CA VAL A 118 -21.44 31.80 -12.10
C VAL A 118 -22.76 32.59 -12.23
N LYS A 119 -22.88 33.70 -11.49
CA LYS A 119 -23.41 35.02 -11.93
C LYS A 119 -23.92 35.80 -10.71
N ARG A 120 -23.07 36.64 -10.13
CA ARG A 120 -23.51 37.92 -9.55
C ARG A 120 -22.52 39.02 -9.92
N SER A 121 -22.37 39.24 -11.23
CA SER A 121 -21.86 40.51 -11.77
C SER A 121 -23.03 41.48 -11.92
N LEU A 122 -22.96 42.58 -11.16
CA LEU A 122 -23.37 43.94 -11.51
C LEU A 122 -24.81 44.21 -12.01
N CYS A 123 -25.59 44.94 -11.19
CA CYS A 123 -26.60 45.98 -11.55
C CYS A 123 -27.34 46.37 -10.24
N GLN A 124 -26.96 47.43 -9.53
CA GLN A 124 -27.58 48.77 -9.59
C GLN A 124 -29.13 48.76 -9.71
N ASN A 125 -29.84 49.20 -8.66
CA ASN A 125 -30.61 50.46 -8.66
C ASN A 125 -31.73 50.53 -7.60
N ARG A 126 -31.76 51.68 -6.86
CA ARG A 126 -32.96 52.45 -6.42
C ARG A 126 -33.83 51.80 -5.31
N THR A 127 -34.32 52.43 -4.24
CA THR A 127 -34.48 53.82 -3.77
C THR A 127 -34.90 53.73 -2.28
N ALA A 128 -34.59 54.73 -1.44
CA ALA A 128 -35.27 54.98 -0.14
C ALA A 128 -36.74 55.49 -0.39
N PRO A 129 -37.66 55.79 0.58
CA PRO A 129 -37.49 56.15 2.01
C PRO A 129 -38.66 55.63 2.95
N PRO A 130 -39.21 56.38 3.95
CA PRO A 130 -38.83 56.46 5.37
C PRO A 130 -39.98 56.15 6.38
N ALA A 131 -39.68 56.07 7.68
CA ALA A 131 -40.51 56.42 8.87
C ALA A 131 -39.89 55.72 10.10
N ARG A 132 -39.73 56.28 11.30
CA ARG A 132 -40.39 57.39 12.01
C ARG A 132 -39.43 57.91 13.09
#